data_AF-A0A1B6FU78-F1
#
_entry.id   AF-A0A1B6FU78-F1
#
_cell.length_a   1.000
_cell.length_b   1.000
_cell.length_c   1.000
_cell.angle_alpha   90.00
_cell.angle_beta   90.00
_cell.angle_gamma   90.00
#
_symmetry.space_group_name_H-M   'P 1'
#
loop_
_entity.id
_entity.type
_entity.pdbx_description
1 polymer ?
#
loop_
_entity_poly.entity_id
_entity_poly.type
_entity_poly.pdbx_seq_one_letter_code
_entity_poly.pdbx_strand_id
1 'polypeptide(L)'
;IDAMGSVGSDHLPIFMSFNTAQINNDQTTTNLRSEPNNKRNFSKANWNKYTNIIDEEIKKLESINQNITTDIHYLYEIMNNAAEKAIPRFNKTPSMSNTFKAKSWWNQNCSRAVAERRLAFKQFKLNMTLHNCNKYQ
;
A
#
# COMPACT_ATOMS: atom_id res chain seq x y z
N ILE A 1 -15.85 -13.20 -15.20
CA ILE A 1 -17.25 -12.80 -15.06
C ILE A 1 -17.41 -12.47 -13.59
N ASP A 2 -17.01 -11.26 -13.23
CA ASP A 2 -17.12 -10.69 -11.89
C ASP A 2 -17.29 -9.18 -11.92
N ALA A 3 -18.40 -8.74 -11.35
CA ALA A 3 -18.38 -7.97 -10.12
C ALA A 3 -19.84 -7.62 -9.81
N MET A 4 -20.59 -8.56 -9.23
CA MET A 4 -21.82 -8.17 -8.55
C MET A 4 -21.41 -7.72 -7.15
N GLY A 5 -21.69 -6.46 -6.90
CA GLY A 5 -21.15 -5.65 -5.84
C GLY A 5 -21.31 -6.22 -4.44
N SER A 6 -20.62 -5.55 -3.53
CA SER A 6 -21.15 -5.24 -2.20
C SER A 6 -22.67 -5.33 -2.20
N VAL A 7 -23.19 -6.18 -1.33
CA VAL A 7 -24.60 -6.31 -0.96
C VAL A 7 -25.30 -4.94 -1.12
N GLY A 8 -26.04 -4.73 -2.23
CA GLY A 8 -26.75 -3.47 -2.54
C GLY A 8 -26.36 -2.66 -3.80
N SER A 9 -25.80 -3.25 -4.87
CA SER A 9 -25.56 -2.53 -6.14
C SER A 9 -26.45 -3.08 -7.27
N ASP A 10 -27.37 -2.25 -7.79
CA ASP A 10 -28.24 -2.55 -8.95
C ASP A 10 -27.52 -2.43 -10.31
N HIS A 11 -26.23 -2.15 -10.30
CA HIS A 11 -25.44 -1.99 -11.53
C HIS A 11 -24.88 -3.32 -12.04
N LEU A 12 -25.00 -3.51 -13.36
CA LEU A 12 -24.39 -4.63 -14.07
C LEU A 12 -22.87 -4.44 -14.22
N PRO A 13 -22.05 -5.49 -14.00
CA PRO A 13 -20.60 -5.38 -14.15
C PRO A 13 -20.20 -5.15 -15.61
N ILE A 14 -19.27 -4.22 -15.82
CA ILE A 14 -18.63 -3.96 -17.12
C ILE A 14 -17.24 -4.60 -17.11
N PHE A 15 -16.92 -5.39 -18.14
CA PHE A 15 -15.62 -6.02 -18.33
C PHE A 15 -14.83 -5.31 -19.42
N MET A 16 -13.55 -5.06 -19.18
CA MET A 16 -12.60 -4.60 -20.19
C MET A 16 -11.24 -5.26 -20.00
N SER A 17 -10.48 -5.40 -21.08
CA SER A 17 -9.14 -5.97 -21.10
C SER A 17 -8.18 -5.06 -21.86
N PHE A 18 -6.94 -4.98 -21.39
CA PHE A 18 -5.88 -4.23 -22.07
C PHE A 18 -4.76 -5.18 -22.52
N ASN A 19 -4.22 -4.93 -23.70
CA ASN A 19 -3.04 -5.64 -24.19
C ASN A 19 -1.78 -4.91 -23.71
N THR A 20 -0.99 -5.56 -22.84
CA THR A 20 0.22 -4.97 -22.23
C THR A 20 1.50 -5.39 -22.93
N ALA A 21 1.44 -5.98 -24.13
CA ALA A 21 2.61 -6.50 -24.85
C ALA A 21 3.65 -5.42 -25.25
N GLN A 22 3.38 -4.13 -25.01
CA GLN A 22 4.28 -3.01 -25.34
C GLN A 22 4.81 -2.23 -24.13
N ILE A 23 4.64 -2.72 -22.90
CA ILE A 23 5.42 -2.18 -21.77
C ILE A 23 6.81 -2.78 -21.88
N ASN A 24 7.67 -2.13 -22.69
CA ASN A 24 9.06 -2.52 -22.90
C ASN A 24 9.77 -2.64 -21.54
N ASN A 25 10.39 -3.79 -21.30
CA ASN A 25 11.18 -4.10 -20.11
C ASN A 25 12.52 -3.34 -20.04
N ASP A 26 12.68 -2.23 -20.76
CA ASP A 26 13.92 -1.45 -20.83
C ASP A 26 14.00 -0.34 -19.78
N GLN A 27 13.25 -0.47 -18.68
CA GLN A 27 13.44 0.34 -17.48
C GLN A 27 13.79 -0.57 -16.32
N THR A 28 15.11 -0.78 -16.16
CA THR A 28 15.79 -0.96 -14.87
C THR A 28 14.93 -1.57 -13.77
N THR A 29 14.76 -2.88 -13.80
CA THR A 29 14.47 -3.66 -12.59
C THR A 29 15.70 -3.57 -11.67
N THR A 30 15.91 -2.41 -11.06
CA THR A 30 16.53 -2.40 -9.75
C THR A 30 15.66 -3.32 -8.92
N ASN A 31 16.24 -4.39 -8.40
CA ASN A 31 15.62 -5.21 -7.37
C ASN A 31 15.44 -4.31 -6.13
N LEU A 32 14.48 -3.40 -6.18
CA LEU A 32 13.91 -2.76 -5.01
C LEU A 32 13.18 -3.88 -4.30
N ARG A 33 13.95 -4.63 -3.49
CA ARG A 33 13.42 -5.30 -2.31
C ARG A 33 12.65 -4.20 -1.59
N SER A 34 11.35 -4.14 -1.83
CA SER A 34 10.45 -3.31 -1.07
C SER A 34 10.45 -3.92 0.32
N GLU A 35 11.40 -3.50 1.16
CA GLU A 35 11.41 -3.78 2.58
C GLU A 35 9.99 -3.45 3.06
N PRO A 36 9.20 -4.44 3.50
CA PRO A 36 7.75 -4.27 3.72
C PRO A 36 7.42 -3.28 4.86
N ASN A 37 8.46 -2.72 5.49
CA ASN A 37 8.43 -1.96 6.72
C ASN A 37 8.85 -0.49 6.60
N ASN A 38 9.12 0.02 5.39
CA ASN A 38 9.48 1.43 5.22
C ASN A 38 8.40 2.27 4.53
N LYS A 39 7.12 1.96 4.77
CA LYS A 39 6.03 2.80 4.27
C LYS A 39 5.97 4.09 5.08
N ARG A 40 6.10 5.22 4.40
CA ARG A 40 5.92 6.56 4.96
C ARG A 40 4.44 6.96 4.89
N ASN A 41 3.96 7.60 5.94
CA ASN A 41 2.62 8.14 6.00
C ASN A 41 2.60 9.58 5.46
N PHE A 42 2.53 9.71 4.15
CA PHE A 42 2.51 11.01 3.46
C PHE A 42 1.29 11.87 3.79
N SER A 43 0.17 11.27 4.23
CA SER A 43 -1.00 12.05 4.65
C SER A 43 -0.77 12.81 5.96
N LYS A 44 0.27 12.46 6.72
CA LYS A 44 0.69 13.13 7.96
C LYS A 44 2.03 13.85 7.81
N ALA A 45 2.51 14.05 6.58
CA ALA A 45 3.75 14.76 6.32
C ALA A 45 3.65 16.23 6.77
N ASN A 46 4.68 16.72 7.45
CA ASN A 46 4.85 18.15 7.70
C ASN A 46 5.65 18.76 6.54
N TRP A 47 4.96 19.15 5.48
CA TRP A 47 5.59 19.70 4.28
C TRP A 47 6.35 21.00 4.54
N ASN A 48 5.85 21.87 5.44
CA ASN A 48 6.57 23.09 5.81
C ASN A 48 7.93 22.77 6.44
N LYS A 49 7.98 21.79 7.36
CA LYS A 49 9.24 21.34 7.94
C LYS A 49 10.18 20.72 6.90
N TYR A 50 9.63 19.94 5.97
CA TYR A 50 10.41 19.36 4.88
C TYR A 50 11.05 20.45 4.01
N THR A 51 10.26 21.43 3.55
CA THR A 51 10.72 22.54 2.73
C THR A 51 11.79 23.35 3.45
N ASN A 52 11.59 23.71 4.72
CA ASN A 52 12.58 24.47 5.47
C ASN A 52 13.93 23.73 5.57
N ILE A 53 13.92 22.41 5.82
CA ILE A 53 15.15 21.61 5.86
C ILE A 53 15.84 21.61 4.49
N ILE A 54 15.06 21.45 3.42
CA ILE A 54 15.60 21.44 2.05
C ILE A 54 16.25 22.78 1.70
N ASP A 55 15.55 23.88 1.96
CA ASP A 55 16.04 25.23 1.67
C ASP A 55 17.31 25.59 2.46
N GLU A 56 17.40 25.14 3.71
CA GLU A 56 18.59 25.34 4.54
C GLU A 56 19.79 24.53 4.06
N GLU A 57 19.60 23.28 3.63
CA GLU A 57 20.68 22.40 3.18
C GLU A 57 21.13 22.70 1.74
N ILE A 58 20.20 23.08 0.84
CA ILE A 58 20.55 23.46 -0.54
C ILE A 58 21.41 24.73 -0.58
N LYS A 59 21.14 25.71 0.29
CA LYS A 59 21.98 26.92 0.40
C LYS A 59 23.43 26.59 0.77
N LYS A 60 23.68 25.50 1.50
CA LYS A 60 25.03 25.04 1.81
C LYS A 60 25.70 24.41 0.59
N LEU A 61 24.93 23.76 -0.27
CA LEU A 61 25.37 23.16 -1.53
C LEU A 61 25.86 24.19 -2.55
N GLU A 62 25.20 25.36 -2.64
CA GLU A 62 25.60 26.44 -3.56
C GLU A 62 27.04 26.94 -3.33
N SER A 63 27.61 26.67 -2.14
CA SER A 63 28.99 27.00 -1.80
C SER A 63 30.02 25.91 -2.12
N ILE A 64 29.59 24.72 -2.56
CA ILE A 64 30.44 23.55 -2.79
C ILE A 64 30.59 23.36 -4.30
N ASN A 65 31.69 23.86 -4.84
CA ASN A 65 32.04 23.74 -6.26
C ASN A 65 32.67 22.36 -6.52
N GLN A 66 31.86 21.29 -6.51
CA GLN A 66 32.33 19.91 -6.71
C GLN A 66 31.70 19.25 -7.95
N ASN A 67 32.19 18.03 -8.24
CA ASN A 67 31.79 17.22 -9.38
C ASN A 67 30.28 16.94 -9.35
N ILE A 68 29.59 17.17 -10.47
CA ILE A 68 28.14 16.95 -10.68
C ILE A 68 27.61 15.62 -10.10
N THR A 69 28.41 14.56 -10.15
CA THR A 69 28.02 13.23 -9.66
C THR A 69 27.92 13.20 -8.13
N THR A 70 28.87 13.87 -7.47
CA THR A 70 28.92 13.99 -6.01
C THR A 70 27.78 14.86 -5.50
N ASP A 71 27.49 15.95 -6.22
CA ASP A 71 26.43 16.89 -5.84
C ASP A 71 25.04 16.25 -5.94
N ILE A 72 24.80 15.43 -6.96
CA ILE A 72 23.55 14.67 -7.11
C ILE A 72 23.40 13.67 -5.95
N HIS A 73 24.45 12.93 -5.59
CA HIS A 73 24.40 12.01 -4.45
C HIS A 73 24.08 12.76 -3.15
N TYR A 74 24.71 13.91 -2.95
CA TYR A 74 24.48 14.74 -1.76
C TYR A 74 23.05 15.29 -1.72
N LEU A 75 22.49 15.69 -2.86
CA LEU A 75 21.09 16.09 -2.97
C LEU A 75 20.14 14.96 -2.56
N TYR A 76 20.39 13.72 -3.00
CA TYR A 76 19.60 12.56 -2.58
C TYR A 76 19.64 12.35 -1.06
N GLU A 77 20.82 12.49 -0.44
CA GLU A 77 20.97 12.37 1.01
C GLU A 77 20.19 13.46 1.77
N ILE A 78 20.23 14.70 1.27
CA ILE A 78 19.45 15.80 1.85
C ILE A 78 17.95 15.48 1.77
N MET A 79 17.45 15.05 0.60
CA MET A 79 16.05 14.70 0.40
C MET A 79 15.60 13.58 1.33
N ASN A 80 16.43 12.53 1.47
CA ASN A 80 16.15 11.41 2.35
C ASN A 80 16.11 11.82 3.83
N ASN A 81 17.07 12.63 4.28
CA ASN A 81 17.16 13.11 5.66
C ASN A 81 15.99 14.05 6.00
N ALA A 82 15.66 14.98 5.11
CA ALA A 82 14.50 15.85 5.24
C ALA A 82 13.21 15.02 5.36
N ALA A 83 13.07 13.99 4.52
CA ALA A 83 11.94 13.09 4.58
C ALA A 83 11.90 12.34 5.92
N GLU A 84 13.01 11.76 6.42
CA GLU A 84 13.04 11.07 7.73
C GLU A 84 12.58 11.97 8.88
N LYS A 85 12.93 13.26 8.85
CA LYS A 85 12.58 14.22 9.90
C LYS A 85 11.16 14.77 9.79
N ALA A 86 10.58 14.82 8.60
CA ALA A 86 9.31 15.51 8.33
C ALA A 86 8.13 14.58 8.00
N ILE A 87 8.40 13.36 7.55
CA ILE A 87 7.37 12.41 7.11
C ILE A 87 7.37 11.20 8.06
N PRO A 88 6.35 11.09 8.93
CA PRO A 88 6.28 9.97 9.87
C PRO A 88 6.14 8.65 9.11
N ARG A 89 6.73 7.59 9.64
CA ARG A 89 6.53 6.23 9.12
C ARG A 89 5.20 5.68 9.63
N PHE A 90 4.59 4.77 8.88
CA PHE A 90 3.49 3.99 9.46
C PHE A 90 4.06 3.23 10.65
N ASN A 91 3.53 3.50 11.85
CA ASN A 91 3.83 2.65 13.00
C ASN A 91 3.50 1.23 12.57
N LYS A 92 4.47 0.32 12.65
CA LYS A 92 4.14 -1.10 12.73
C LYS A 92 3.19 -1.15 13.91
N THR A 93 1.90 -1.36 13.66
CA THR A 93 0.98 -1.62 14.76
C THR A 93 1.68 -2.70 15.57
N PRO A 94 1.98 -2.47 16.87
CA PRO A 94 2.38 -3.58 17.71
C PRO A 94 1.33 -4.65 17.46
N SER A 95 1.75 -5.91 17.35
CA SER A 95 0.84 -7.03 17.24
C SER A 95 -0.08 -6.99 18.46
N MET A 96 -1.11 -6.15 18.39
CA MET A 96 -2.26 -6.23 19.23
C MET A 96 -2.78 -7.58 18.83
N SER A 97 -2.60 -8.52 19.72
CA SER A 97 -3.47 -9.66 19.87
C SER A 97 -4.89 -9.09 19.75
N ASN A 98 -5.40 -9.01 18.51
CA ASN A 98 -6.79 -8.79 18.18
C ASN A 98 -7.48 -10.10 18.50
N THR A 99 -7.45 -10.49 19.77
CA THR A 99 -8.23 -11.60 20.27
C THR A 99 -9.66 -11.13 20.20
N PHE A 100 -10.39 -11.67 19.23
CA PHE A 100 -11.82 -11.48 19.09
C PHE A 100 -12.49 -11.74 20.44
N LYS A 101 -13.13 -10.72 21.01
CA LYS A 101 -13.94 -10.85 22.22
C LYS A 101 -15.38 -11.12 21.81
N ALA A 102 -15.77 -12.40 21.88
CA ALA A 102 -17.13 -12.82 21.64
C ALA A 102 -18.10 -12.10 22.61
N LYS A 103 -19.22 -11.60 22.08
CA LYS A 103 -20.32 -11.06 22.91
C LYS A 103 -21.10 -12.21 23.56
N SER A 104 -21.92 -11.94 24.57
CA SER A 104 -22.69 -12.97 25.31
C SER A 104 -23.60 -13.85 24.43
N TRP A 105 -24.14 -13.29 23.36
CA TRP A 105 -24.97 -14.02 22.38
C TRP A 105 -24.16 -14.74 21.29
N TRP A 106 -22.84 -14.53 21.25
CA TRP A 106 -21.95 -15.12 20.25
C TRP A 106 -21.54 -16.52 20.69
N ASN A 107 -22.13 -17.53 20.05
CA ASN A 107 -21.85 -18.93 20.35
C ASN A 107 -20.95 -19.57 19.28
N GLN A 108 -20.61 -20.84 19.48
CA GLN A 108 -19.76 -21.60 18.58
C GLN A 108 -20.33 -21.71 17.15
N ASN A 109 -21.66 -21.71 17.01
CA ASN A 109 -22.30 -21.76 15.70
C ASN A 109 -22.09 -20.44 14.94
N CYS A 110 -22.16 -19.29 15.62
CA CYS A 110 -21.82 -18.00 15.03
C CYS A 110 -20.36 -17.95 14.56
N SER A 111 -19.42 -18.42 15.39
CA SER A 111 -18.01 -18.52 15.01
C SER A 111 -17.81 -19.39 13.77
N ARG A 112 -18.46 -20.56 13.73
CA ARG A 112 -18.39 -21.51 12.62
C ARG A 112 -18.93 -20.90 11.33
N ALA A 113 -20.13 -20.33 11.37
CA ALA A 113 -20.77 -19.71 10.21
C ALA A 113 -19.91 -18.56 9.63
N VAL A 114 -19.28 -17.75 10.49
CA VAL A 114 -18.37 -16.68 10.04
C VAL A 114 -17.09 -17.25 9.45
N ALA A 115 -16.53 -18.32 10.02
CA ALA A 115 -15.36 -18.99 9.47
C ALA A 115 -15.66 -19.61 8.09
N GLU A 116 -16.78 -20.32 7.95
CA GLU A 116 -17.26 -20.89 6.69
C GLU A 116 -17.46 -19.80 5.63
N ARG A 117 -18.14 -18.70 5.99
CA ARG A 117 -18.32 -17.55 5.09
C ARG A 117 -16.97 -16.96 4.63
N ARG A 118 -16.01 -16.81 5.55
CA ARG A 118 -14.67 -16.32 5.21
C ARG A 118 -13.92 -17.26 4.27
N LEU A 119 -14.03 -18.57 4.48
CA LEU A 119 -13.42 -19.59 3.62
C LEU A 119 -14.05 -19.58 2.22
N ALA A 120 -15.38 -19.57 2.13
CA ALA A 120 -16.12 -19.49 0.88
C ALA A 120 -15.75 -18.22 0.10
N PHE A 121 -15.72 -17.06 0.77
CA PHE A 121 -15.33 -15.80 0.14
C PHE A 121 -13.86 -15.78 -0.32
N LYS A 122 -12.96 -16.39 0.45
CA LYS A 122 -11.55 -16.54 0.04
C LYS A 122 -11.44 -17.42 -1.22
N GLN A 123 -12.18 -18.53 -1.27
CA GLN A 123 -12.21 -19.41 -2.45
C GLN A 123 -12.78 -18.68 -3.68
N PHE A 124 -13.87 -17.93 -3.50
CA PHE A 124 -14.44 -17.08 -4.54
C PHE A 124 -13.43 -16.05 -5.07
N LYS A 125 -12.76 -15.30 -4.18
CA LYS A 125 -11.77 -14.29 -4.58
C LYS A 125 -10.55 -14.85 -5.33
N LEU A 126 -10.14 -16.09 -5.00
CA LEU A 126 -9.01 -16.74 -5.69
C LEU A 126 -9.41 -17.23 -7.09
N ASN A 127 -10.66 -17.68 -7.27
CA ASN A 127 -11.17 -18.23 -8.52
C ASN A 127 -12.52 -17.59 -8.86
N MET A 128 -12.47 -16.32 -9.22
CA MET A 128 -13.61 -15.47 -9.50
C MET A 128 -14.23 -15.92 -10.85
N THR A 129 -15.23 -16.81 -10.78
CA THR A 129 -15.90 -17.42 -11.93
C THR A 129 -17.41 -17.42 -11.69
N LEU A 130 -18.19 -17.45 -12.76
CA LEU A 130 -19.66 -17.44 -12.67
C LEU A 130 -20.21 -18.62 -11.84
N HIS A 131 -19.61 -19.81 -11.97
CA HIS A 131 -19.98 -20.97 -11.17
C HIS A 131 -19.71 -20.77 -9.67
N ASN A 132 -18.56 -20.18 -9.32
CA ASN A 132 -18.20 -19.91 -7.94
C ASN A 132 -19.01 -18.76 -7.33
N CYS A 133 -19.44 -17.80 -8.16
CA CYS A 133 -20.40 -16.77 -7.77
C CYS A 133 -21.70 -17.43 -7.28
N ASN A 134 -22.34 -18.26 -8.10
CA ASN A 134 -23.61 -18.92 -7.73
C ASN A 134 -23.49 -19.90 -6.53
N LYS A 135 -22.29 -20.42 -6.24
CA LYS A 135 -22.06 -21.41 -5.18
C LYS A 135 -21.78 -20.78 -3.81
N TYR A 136 -21.15 -19.62 -3.78
CA TYR A 136 -20.62 -19.02 -2.55
C TYR A 136 -21.23 -17.65 -2.21
N GLN A 137 -22.08 -17.11 -3.09
CA GLN A 137 -22.82 -15.85 -2.93
C GLN A 137 -24.31 -16.13 -2.74
#